data_AF-A0A941PJ97-F1
#
_entry.id   AF-A0A941PJ97-F1
#
_cell.length_a   1.000
_cell.length_b   1.000
_cell.length_c   1.000
_cell.angle_alpha   90.00
_cell.angle_beta   90.00
_cell.angle_gamma   90.00
#
_symmetry.space_group_name_H-M   'P 1'
#
loop_
_entity.id
_entity.type
_entity.pdbx_description
1 polymer ?
#
loop_
_entity_poly.entity_id
_entity_poly.type
_entity_poly.pdbx_seq_one_letter_code
_entity_poly.pdbx_strand_id
1 'polypeptide(L)'
;AASIVEGSLLHGDGGDYALAAWCVMPTHVHVVIEVLENGTVPKIVQRWKSFSAHEINGILGRKGALWQREYFDRFMRSEQQFEWTTAYVENNPVAAGLVERPTDWQFSSAGWRRIAGEDAGAP
;
A
#
# COMPACT_ATOMS: atom_id res chain seq x y z
N ALA A 1 -11.47 -4.36 6.04
CA ALA A 1 -10.99 -4.54 4.65
C ALA A 1 -9.67 -3.81 4.42
N ALA A 2 -9.60 -2.47 4.61
CA ALA A 2 -8.35 -1.73 4.43
C ALA A 2 -7.17 -2.25 5.29
N SER A 3 -7.43 -2.57 6.56
CA SER A 3 -6.44 -3.18 7.47
C SER A 3 -5.89 -4.53 6.99
N ILE A 4 -6.68 -5.33 6.26
CA ILE A 4 -6.25 -6.62 5.71
C ILE A 4 -5.31 -6.39 4.53
N VAL A 5 -5.65 -5.40 3.69
CA VAL A 5 -4.81 -5.01 2.56
C VAL A 5 -3.48 -4.46 3.06
N GLU A 6 -3.52 -3.47 3.96
CA GLU A 6 -2.33 -2.88 4.56
C GLU A 6 -1.48 -3.92 5.30
N GLY A 7 -2.10 -4.79 6.11
CA GLY A 7 -1.39 -5.88 6.77
C GLY A 7 -0.70 -6.83 5.79
N SER A 8 -1.29 -7.08 4.61
CA SER A 8 -0.65 -7.88 3.57
C SER A 8 0.57 -7.20 2.94
N LEU A 9 0.58 -5.86 2.84
CA LEU A 9 1.73 -5.10 2.34
C LEU A 9 2.85 -5.08 3.39
N LEU A 10 2.52 -4.78 4.65
CA LEU A 10 3.50 -4.75 5.73
C LEU A 10 4.12 -6.13 5.99
N HIS A 11 3.34 -7.21 5.89
CA HIS A 11 3.82 -8.57 6.13
C HIS A 11 4.90 -9.02 5.12
N GLY A 12 4.86 -8.53 3.89
CA GLY A 12 5.84 -8.89 2.86
C GLY A 12 7.07 -7.99 2.83
N ASP A 13 7.07 -6.89 3.58
CA ASP A 13 8.18 -5.94 3.62
C ASP A 13 9.47 -6.61 4.13
N GLY A 14 10.58 -6.32 3.44
CA GLY A 14 11.89 -6.96 3.68
C GLY A 14 12.01 -8.40 3.15
N GLY A 15 10.95 -8.96 2.54
CA GLY A 15 10.96 -10.27 1.92
C GLY A 15 11.38 -10.23 0.46
N ASP A 16 10.40 -10.24 -0.44
CA ASP A 16 10.60 -10.16 -1.90
C ASP A 16 10.51 -8.73 -2.45
N TYR A 17 10.21 -7.77 -1.58
CA TYR A 17 10.26 -6.33 -1.85
C TYR A 17 10.54 -5.54 -0.57
N ALA A 18 11.05 -4.32 -0.72
CA ALA A 18 11.05 -3.30 0.33
C ALA A 18 9.89 -2.32 0.08
N LEU A 19 9.09 -2.04 1.11
CA LEU A 19 7.90 -1.19 1.04
C LEU A 19 8.27 0.26 1.35
N ALA A 20 8.25 1.12 0.33
CA ALA A 20 8.62 2.52 0.49
C ALA A 20 7.44 3.42 0.86
N ALA A 21 6.31 3.25 0.18
CA ALA A 21 5.09 4.03 0.42
C ALA A 21 3.83 3.28 0.00
N TRP A 22 2.71 3.58 0.64
CA TRP A 22 1.41 3.04 0.25
C TRP A 22 0.27 3.97 0.63
N CYS A 23 -0.86 3.80 -0.05
CA CYS A 23 -2.14 4.36 0.34
C CYS A 23 -3.27 3.43 -0.07
N VAL A 24 -4.01 2.90 0.92
CA VAL A 24 -5.21 2.10 0.71
C VAL A 24 -6.41 3.05 0.66
N MET A 25 -6.93 3.27 -0.55
CA MET A 25 -8.10 4.09 -0.82
C MET A 25 -9.37 3.23 -0.73
N PRO A 26 -10.57 3.84 -0.60
CA PRO A 26 -11.82 3.07 -0.57
C PRO A 26 -12.06 2.19 -1.81
N THR A 27 -11.49 2.57 -2.96
CA THR A 27 -11.74 1.89 -4.26
C THR A 27 -10.51 1.23 -4.87
N HIS A 28 -9.29 1.58 -4.43
CA HIS A 28 -8.04 1.12 -5.03
C HIS A 28 -6.87 1.25 -4.05
N VAL A 29 -5.68 0.83 -4.45
CA VAL A 29 -4.46 0.92 -3.64
C VAL A 29 -3.33 1.46 -4.51
N HIS A 30 -2.56 2.40 -3.97
CA HIS A 30 -1.28 2.81 -4.53
C HIS A 30 -0.15 2.27 -3.66
N VAL A 31 0.89 1.73 -4.28
CA VAL A 31 2.05 1.15 -3.57
C VAL A 31 3.33 1.51 -4.33
N VAL A 32 4.35 1.90 -3.58
CA VAL A 32 5.72 2.11 -4.05
C VAL A 32 6.60 1.08 -3.38
N ILE A 33 7.29 0.27 -4.18
CA ILE A 33 8.18 -0.79 -3.69
C ILE A 33 9.50 -0.77 -4.45
N GLU A 34 10.55 -1.25 -3.78
CA GLU A 34 11.75 -1.76 -4.43
C GLU A 34 11.63 -3.29 -4.54
N VAL A 35 11.76 -3.84 -5.74
CA VAL A 35 11.73 -5.30 -5.93
C VAL A 35 13.10 -5.87 -5.59
N LEU A 36 13.14 -6.80 -4.63
CA LEU A 36 14.39 -7.44 -4.20
C LEU A 36 14.68 -8.68 -5.07
N GLU A 37 15.90 -9.24 -4.96
CA GLU A 37 16.40 -10.31 -5.86
C GLU A 37 15.48 -11.53 -6.00
N ASN A 38 14.66 -11.82 -4.98
CA ASN A 38 13.76 -12.97 -4.96
C ASN A 38 12.35 -12.68 -5.51
N GLY A 39 12.07 -11.43 -5.89
CA GLY A 39 10.74 -10.93 -6.24
C GLY A 39 10.54 -10.66 -7.72
N THR A 40 9.28 -10.69 -8.15
CA THR A 40 8.83 -10.05 -9.39
C THR A 40 7.51 -9.35 -9.14
N VAL A 41 7.28 -8.21 -9.80
CA VAL A 41 6.04 -7.43 -9.62
C VAL A 41 4.77 -8.30 -9.80
N PRO A 42 4.65 -9.17 -10.83
CA PRO A 42 3.48 -10.03 -10.96
C PRO A 42 3.26 -10.96 -9.77
N LYS A 43 4.32 -11.58 -9.22
CA LYS A 43 4.22 -12.51 -8.09
C LYS A 43 3.85 -11.78 -6.80
N ILE A 44 4.46 -10.62 -6.57
CA ILE A 44 4.18 -9.74 -5.42
C ILE A 44 2.70 -9.33 -5.45
N VAL A 45 2.24 -8.76 -6.57
CA VAL A 45 0.85 -8.31 -6.74
C VAL A 45 -0.14 -9.48 -6.65
N GLN A 46 0.20 -10.65 -7.22
CA GLN A 46 -0.63 -11.84 -7.11
C GLN A 46 -0.81 -12.27 -5.64
N ARG A 47 0.25 -12.25 -4.84
CA ARG A 47 0.19 -12.58 -3.41
C ARG A 47 -0.72 -11.61 -2.67
N TRP A 48 -0.52 -10.30 -2.82
CA TRP A 48 -1.37 -9.28 -2.19
C TRP A 48 -2.83 -9.47 -2.53
N LYS A 49 -3.15 -9.63 -3.83
CA LYS A 49 -4.52 -9.82 -4.32
C LYS A 49 -5.15 -11.10 -3.80
N SER A 50 -4.41 -12.22 -3.82
CA SER A 50 -4.96 -13.53 -3.45
C SER A 50 -5.26 -13.61 -1.97
N PHE A 51 -4.31 -13.18 -1.13
CA PHE A 51 -4.48 -13.17 0.32
C PHE A 51 -5.64 -12.25 0.73
N SER A 52 -5.59 -10.97 0.32
CA SER A 52 -6.61 -10.01 0.73
C SER A 52 -8.00 -10.36 0.20
N ALA A 53 -8.12 -10.89 -1.03
CA ALA A 53 -9.40 -11.35 -1.57
C ALA A 53 -9.97 -12.53 -0.77
N HIS A 54 -9.13 -13.48 -0.37
CA HIS A 54 -9.57 -14.63 0.43
C HIS A 54 -10.12 -14.18 1.79
N GLU A 55 -9.35 -13.39 2.53
CA GLU A 55 -9.71 -12.90 3.86
C GLU A 55 -10.97 -12.02 3.82
N ILE A 56 -11.02 -11.05 2.90
CA ILE A 56 -12.15 -10.12 2.80
C ILE A 56 -13.42 -10.84 2.37
N ASN A 57 -13.35 -11.75 1.41
CA ASN A 57 -14.53 -12.53 0.99
C ASN A 57 -15.02 -13.45 2.11
N GLY A 58 -14.11 -14.08 2.85
CA GLY A 58 -14.44 -14.90 4.01
C GLY A 58 -15.23 -14.13 5.06
N ILE A 59 -14.76 -12.93 5.43
CA ILE A 59 -15.43 -12.06 6.41
C ILE A 59 -16.79 -11.58 5.90
N LEU A 60 -16.90 -11.26 4.61
CA LEU A 60 -18.14 -10.76 4.01
C LEU A 60 -19.13 -11.87 3.61
N GLY A 61 -18.77 -13.14 3.77
CA GLY A 61 -19.56 -14.27 3.27
C GLY A 61 -19.77 -14.25 1.75
N ARG A 62 -18.87 -13.59 1.00
CA ARG A 62 -18.96 -13.42 -0.46
C ARG A 62 -18.11 -14.46 -1.18
N LYS A 63 -18.40 -14.66 -2.46
CA LYS A 63 -17.58 -15.46 -3.39
C LYS A 63 -17.35 -14.64 -4.67
N GLY A 64 -16.21 -14.87 -5.32
CA GLY A 64 -15.85 -14.21 -6.58
C GLY A 64 -14.68 -13.24 -6.44
N ALA A 65 -14.44 -12.48 -7.51
CA ALA A 65 -13.32 -11.56 -7.60
C ALA A 65 -13.54 -10.31 -6.74
N LEU A 66 -12.60 -10.02 -5.84
CA LEU A 66 -12.53 -8.75 -5.13
C LEU A 66 -11.79 -7.69 -5.95
N TRP A 67 -10.68 -8.08 -6.56
CA TRP A 67 -9.81 -7.19 -7.32
C TRP A 67 -10.07 -7.27 -8.82
N GLN A 68 -9.83 -6.17 -9.52
CA GLN A 68 -9.68 -6.20 -10.98
C GLN A 68 -8.51 -7.12 -11.36
N ARG A 69 -8.61 -7.79 -12.51
CA ARG A 69 -7.62 -8.80 -12.93
C ARG A 69 -6.22 -8.19 -13.10
N GLU A 70 -6.13 -7.09 -13.84
CA GLU A 70 -4.87 -6.41 -14.14
C GLU A 70 -4.40 -5.52 -12.97
N TYR A 71 -3.15 -5.08 -13.05
CA TYR A 71 -2.59 -4.02 -12.23
C TYR A 71 -1.87 -3.02 -13.13
N PHE A 72 -1.57 -1.84 -12.59
CA PHE A 72 -0.82 -0.81 -13.30
C PHE A 72 0.52 -0.59 -12.60
N ASP A 73 1.61 -0.67 -13.34
CA ASP A 73 2.95 -0.40 -12.83
C ASP A 73 3.72 0.60 -13.70
N ARG A 74 4.65 1.29 -13.06
CA ARG A 74 5.63 2.17 -13.72
C ARG A 74 6.97 2.00 -13.02
N PHE A 75 7.99 1.66 -13.78
CA PHE A 75 9.36 1.62 -13.27
C PHE A 75 9.92 3.05 -13.10
N MET A 76 10.51 3.33 -11.95
CA MET A 76 11.12 4.62 -11.64
C MET A 76 12.61 4.59 -11.96
N ARG A 77 13.12 5.66 -12.58
CA ARG A 77 14.50 5.72 -13.11
C ARG A 77 15.39 6.74 -12.41
N SER A 78 14.86 7.49 -11.46
CA SER A 78 15.60 8.48 -10.69
C SER A 78 15.04 8.61 -9.28
N GLU A 79 15.90 9.06 -8.38
CA GLU A 79 15.55 9.40 -7.00
C GLU A 79 14.48 10.50 -6.95
N GLN A 80 14.58 11.53 -7.80
CA GLN A 80 13.56 12.57 -7.90
C GLN A 80 12.18 12.01 -8.30
N GLN A 81 12.12 11.05 -9.22
CA GLN A 81 10.86 10.40 -9.59
C GLN A 81 10.31 9.59 -8.42
N PHE A 82 11.17 8.93 -7.66
CA PHE A 82 10.82 8.18 -6.46
C PHE A 82 10.22 9.08 -5.38
N GLU A 83 10.85 10.21 -5.06
CA GLU A 83 10.37 11.19 -4.09
C GLU A 83 9.01 11.75 -4.48
N TRP A 84 8.86 12.19 -5.74
CA TRP A 84 7.59 12.73 -6.23
C TRP A 84 6.48 11.69 -6.24
N THR A 85 6.78 10.45 -6.62
CA THR A 85 5.79 9.36 -6.62
C THR A 85 5.36 9.03 -5.19
N THR A 86 6.30 8.99 -4.24
CA THR A 86 6.00 8.78 -2.82
C THR A 86 5.08 9.87 -2.26
N ALA A 87 5.42 11.14 -2.50
CA ALA A 87 4.59 12.27 -2.09
C ALA A 87 3.20 12.23 -2.75
N TYR A 88 3.12 11.88 -4.04
CA TYR A 88 1.86 11.72 -4.75
C TYR A 88 0.98 10.63 -4.14
N VAL A 89 1.56 9.45 -3.84
CA VAL A 89 0.84 8.32 -3.24
C VAL A 89 0.27 8.69 -1.89
N GLU A 90 1.07 9.35 -1.05
CA GLU A 90 0.66 9.76 0.29
C GLU A 90 -0.35 10.92 0.29
N ASN A 91 -0.30 11.78 -0.72
CA ASN A 91 -1.23 12.90 -0.86
C ASN A 91 -2.54 12.52 -1.55
N ASN A 92 -2.67 11.29 -2.06
CA ASN A 92 -3.88 10.81 -2.72
C ASN A 92 -5.19 10.99 -1.90
N PRO A 93 -5.24 10.70 -0.59
CA PRO A 93 -6.46 10.88 0.20
C PRO A 93 -6.83 12.37 0.39
N VAL A 94 -5.85 13.27 0.38
CA VAL A 94 -6.08 14.73 0.37
C VAL A 94 -6.64 15.17 -0.98
N ALA A 95 -6.02 14.72 -2.07
CA ALA A 95 -6.50 15.02 -3.42
C ALA A 95 -7.93 14.48 -3.68
N ALA A 96 -8.31 13.40 -3.01
CA ALA A 96 -9.65 12.83 -3.03
C ALA A 96 -10.65 13.51 -2.06
N GLY A 97 -10.21 14.50 -1.27
CA GLY A 97 -11.04 15.22 -0.31
C GLY A 97 -11.46 14.39 0.91
N LEU A 98 -10.75 13.32 1.23
CA LEU A 98 -11.07 12.43 2.35
C LEU A 98 -10.52 12.93 3.69
N VAL A 99 -9.39 13.64 3.66
CA VAL A 99 -8.71 14.24 4.82
C VAL A 99 -8.05 15.55 4.43
N GLU A 100 -7.74 16.41 5.41
CA GLU A 100 -7.04 17.68 5.18
C GLU A 100 -5.53 17.52 5.04
N ARG A 101 -4.94 16.52 5.70
CA ARG A 101 -3.48 16.26 5.67
C ARG A 101 -3.18 14.79 5.36
N PRO A 102 -2.09 14.48 4.65
CA PRO A 102 -1.71 13.09 4.34
C PRO A 102 -1.63 12.18 5.59
N THR A 103 -1.10 12.71 6.70
CA THR A 103 -0.91 12.00 7.97
C THR A 103 -2.20 11.67 8.71
N ASP A 104 -3.33 12.24 8.29
CA ASP A 104 -4.64 11.96 8.88
C ASP A 104 -5.28 10.71 8.26
N TRP A 105 -4.76 10.22 7.13
CA TRP A 105 -5.21 8.97 6.53
C TRP A 105 -4.52 7.75 7.15
N GLN A 106 -5.21 7.07 8.05
CA GLN A 106 -4.65 5.96 8.83
C GLN A 106 -4.11 4.79 7.98
N PHE A 107 -4.66 4.54 6.80
CA PHE A 107 -4.26 3.42 5.93
C PHE A 107 -3.30 3.87 4.83
N SER A 108 -2.25 4.59 5.22
CA SER A 108 -1.18 5.07 4.34
C SER A 108 0.16 5.10 5.07
N SER A 109 1.26 5.12 4.31
CA SER A 109 2.59 5.29 4.86
C SER A 109 2.78 6.62 5.61
N ALA A 110 2.11 7.70 5.19
CA ALA A 110 2.12 8.97 5.91
C ALA A 110 1.43 8.87 7.27
N GLY A 111 0.24 8.27 7.33
CA GLY A 111 -0.48 8.02 8.58
C GLY A 111 0.27 7.05 9.50
N TRP A 112 0.80 5.96 8.93
CA TRP A 112 1.58 4.95 9.64
C TRP A 112 2.82 5.54 10.30
N ARG A 113 3.63 6.33 9.58
CA ARG A 113 4.84 6.95 10.14
C ARG A 113 4.54 7.96 11.25
N ARG A 114 3.40 8.65 11.18
CA ARG A 114 2.97 9.53 12.28
C ARG A 114 2.73 8.72 13.56
N ILE A 115 1.97 7.63 13.46
CA ILE A 115 1.66 6.74 14.61
C ILE A 115 2.93 6.07 15.13
N ALA A 116 3.75 5.50 14.24
CA ALA A 116 5.02 4.89 14.62
C ALA A 116 6.00 5.89 15.27
N GLY A 117 5.99 7.15 14.83
CA GLY A 117 6.77 8.23 15.45
C GLY A 117 6.23 8.71 16.80
N GLU A 118 4.91 8.60 17.01
CA GLU A 118 4.26 8.86 18.30
C GLU A 118 4.55 7.74 19.32
N ASP A 119 4.56 6.47 18.87
CA ASP A 119 4.90 5.29 19.69
C ASP A 119 6.41 5.16 19.96
N ALA A 120 7.25 5.74 19.11
CA ALA A 120 8.70 5.67 19.24
C ALA A 120 9.29 6.59 20.32
N GLY A 121 8.49 7.48 20.94
CA GLY A 121 8.97 8.42 21.96
C GLY A 121 10.22 9.15 21.45
N ALA A 122 10.02 10.20 20.65
CA ALA A 122 11.06 11.01 20.02
C ALA A 122 12.41 11.01 20.80
N PRO A 123 13.56 10.75 20.13
CA PRO A 123 14.84 10.91 20.79
C PRO A 123 15.04 12.33 21.34
#